data_AF-A0A7K1URI2-F1
#
_entry.id   AF-A0A7K1URI2-F1
#
_cell.length_a   1.000
_cell.length_b   1.000
_cell.length_c   1.000
_cell.angle_alpha   90.00
_cell.angle_beta   90.00
_cell.angle_gamma   90.00
#
_symmetry.space_group_name_H-M   'P 1'
#
loop_
_entity.id
_entity.type
_entity.pdbx_description
1 polymer ?
#
loop_
_entity_poly.entity_id
_entity_poly.type
_entity_poly.pdbx_seq_one_letter_code
_entity_poly.pdbx_strand_id
1 'polypeptide(L)'
;MSNPTDLSPSERRLAARRALDDLRDDRDDHALVRVRCGRSHHVATVFDTAAGAVYESLIGPHAHGRRDYIDEAHHADRRHIRFVDLLDGDRYTDDVLSAHCECGDHELSRARLRKAVDTHERTIQLG
;
A
#
# COMPACT_ATOMS: atom_id res chain seq x y z
N MET A 1 19.31 18.93 -10.66
CA MET A 1 18.48 18.29 -9.60
C MET A 1 17.36 17.58 -10.33
N SER A 2 17.33 16.25 -10.32
CA SER A 2 16.30 15.49 -11.03
C SER A 2 14.94 15.74 -10.39
N ASN A 3 13.92 16.00 -11.21
CA ASN A 3 12.56 16.17 -10.72
C ASN A 3 12.09 14.85 -10.08
N PRO A 4 11.41 14.87 -8.92
CA PRO A 4 10.85 13.65 -8.30
C PRO A 4 9.86 12.91 -9.22
N THR A 5 9.43 13.56 -10.31
CA THR A 5 8.52 13.04 -11.33
C THR A 5 9.18 12.15 -12.40
N ASP A 6 10.51 12.17 -12.57
CA ASP A 6 11.22 11.36 -13.59
C ASP A 6 11.76 10.02 -13.05
N LEU A 7 11.30 9.59 -11.87
CA LEU A 7 11.78 8.34 -11.27
C LEU A 7 11.24 7.11 -12.01
N SER A 8 12.12 6.16 -12.32
CA SER A 8 11.69 4.83 -12.77
C SER A 8 10.82 4.16 -11.70
N PRO A 9 9.99 3.16 -12.08
CA PRO A 9 9.17 2.44 -11.10
C PRO A 9 9.97 1.86 -9.94
N SER A 10 11.18 1.34 -10.18
CA SER A 10 12.06 0.83 -9.14
C SER A 10 12.57 1.92 -8.20
N GLU A 11 12.96 3.08 -8.73
CA GLU A 11 13.48 4.19 -7.93
C GLU A 11 12.37 4.80 -7.08
N ARG A 12 11.18 4.96 -7.64
CA ARG A 12 10.01 5.48 -6.93
C ARG A 12 9.62 4.58 -5.75
N ARG A 13 9.61 3.26 -5.96
CA ARG A 13 9.36 2.28 -4.90
C ARG A 13 10.45 2.28 -3.83
N LEU A 14 11.71 2.44 -4.23
CA LEU A 14 12.83 2.56 -3.28
C LEU A 14 12.72 3.84 -2.44
N ALA A 15 12.38 4.97 -3.05
CA ALA A 15 12.14 6.23 -2.35
C ALA A 15 10.95 6.12 -1.38
N ALA A 16 9.83 5.54 -1.83
CA ALA A 16 8.66 5.26 -1.02
C ALA A 16 8.99 4.39 0.21
N ARG A 17 9.77 3.32 0.01
CA ARG A 17 10.21 2.44 1.09
C ARG A 17 11.01 3.22 2.15
N ARG A 18 12.03 3.95 1.72
CA ARG A 18 12.89 4.74 2.62
C ARG A 18 12.07 5.76 3.41
N ALA A 19 11.20 6.49 2.73
CA ALA A 19 10.36 7.51 3.36
C ALA A 19 9.40 6.93 4.41
N LEU A 20 8.87 5.72 4.19
CA LEU A 20 8.06 5.04 5.20
C LEU A 20 8.88 4.50 6.37
N ASP A 21 10.08 4.01 6.11
CA ASP A 21 10.96 3.50 7.17
C ASP A 21 11.45 4.65 8.07
N ASP A 22 11.55 5.87 7.53
CA ASP A 22 11.88 7.10 8.28
C ASP A 22 10.78 7.56 9.25
N LEU A 23 9.50 7.22 8.99
CA LEU A 23 8.38 7.53 9.89
C LEU A 23 8.42 6.75 11.21
N ARG A 24 9.15 5.63 11.27
CA ARG A 24 9.34 4.79 12.47
C ARG A 24 8.03 4.43 13.19
N ASP A 25 7.85 4.89 14.43
CA ASP A 25 6.76 4.50 15.33
C ASP A 25 5.53 5.42 15.18
N ASP A 26 5.66 6.58 14.53
CA ASP A 26 4.61 7.61 14.43
C ASP A 26 3.71 7.44 13.19
N ARG A 27 3.77 6.28 12.54
CA ARG A 27 3.12 6.05 11.22
C ARG A 27 1.62 6.32 11.21
N ASP A 28 0.94 6.02 12.30
CA ASP A 28 -0.51 6.22 12.38
C ASP A 28 -0.91 7.69 12.38
N ASP A 29 -0.08 8.57 12.94
CA ASP A 29 -0.31 10.03 12.93
C ASP A 29 -0.09 10.63 11.53
N HIS A 30 0.72 9.96 10.72
CA HIS A 30 0.98 10.32 9.33
C HIS A 30 -0.01 9.67 8.34
N ALA A 31 -1.02 8.93 8.79
CA ALA A 31 -2.00 8.31 7.90
C ALA A 31 -2.95 9.36 7.28
N LEU A 32 -2.84 9.56 5.97
CA LEU A 32 -3.71 10.46 5.19
C LEU A 32 -5.03 9.79 4.81
N VAL A 33 -4.96 8.58 4.27
CA VAL A 33 -6.12 7.81 3.76
C VAL A 33 -5.97 6.36 4.15
N ARG A 34 -7.02 5.76 4.73
CA ARG A 34 -7.12 4.31 4.97
C ARG A 34 -8.14 3.70 4.01
N VAL A 35 -7.75 2.66 3.28
CA VAL A 35 -8.63 1.94 2.37
C VAL A 35 -9.10 0.67 3.05
N ARG A 36 -10.41 0.43 3.03
CA ARG A 36 -11.03 -0.78 3.56
C ARG A 36 -11.96 -1.42 2.53
N CYS A 37 -12.06 -2.74 2.54
CA CYS A 37 -13.04 -3.43 1.70
C CYS A 37 -14.45 -3.34 2.29
N GLY A 38 -15.48 -3.77 1.56
CA GLY A 38 -16.88 -3.77 2.03
C GLY A 38 -17.12 -4.60 3.30
N ARG A 39 -16.19 -5.47 3.68
CA ARG A 39 -16.19 -6.22 4.96
C ARG A 39 -15.37 -5.56 6.06
N SER A 40 -14.93 -4.32 5.85
CA SER A 40 -14.08 -3.54 6.76
C SER A 40 -12.67 -4.07 7.00
N HIS A 41 -12.19 -5.04 6.21
CA HIS A 41 -10.78 -5.43 6.24
C HIS A 41 -9.89 -4.30 5.74
N HIS A 42 -8.68 -4.20 6.29
CA HIS A 42 -7.68 -3.24 5.82
C HIS A 42 -7.13 -3.69 4.45
N VAL A 43 -7.08 -2.76 3.51
CA VAL A 43 -6.60 -3.03 2.14
C VAL A 43 -5.29 -2.30 1.87
N ALA A 44 -5.24 -1.02 2.25
CA ALA A 44 -4.08 -0.16 2.04
C ALA A 44 -4.12 1.08 2.92
N THR A 45 -2.98 1.75 3.05
CA THR A 45 -2.88 3.07 3.68
C THR A 45 -2.03 3.99 2.82
N VAL A 46 -2.39 5.27 2.78
CA VAL A 46 -1.58 6.36 2.25
C VAL A 46 -1.03 7.15 3.43
N PHE A 47 0.28 7.37 3.45
CA PHE A 47 0.99 8.11 4.49
C PHE A 47 1.54 9.42 3.94
N ASP A 48 1.54 10.46 4.78
CA ASP A 48 2.31 11.67 4.55
C ASP A 48 3.77 11.41 4.90
N THR A 49 4.68 11.71 3.97
CA THR A 49 6.12 11.48 4.17
C THR A 49 6.93 12.63 3.60
N ALA A 50 8.20 12.74 3.99
CA ALA A 50 9.11 13.74 3.43
C ALA A 50 9.33 13.60 1.90
N ALA A 51 9.03 12.44 1.31
CA ALA A 51 9.09 12.21 -0.13
C ALA A 51 7.74 12.51 -0.84
N GLY A 52 6.71 12.92 -0.11
CA GLY A 52 5.33 13.08 -0.58
C GLY A 52 4.42 11.96 -0.09
N ALA A 53 3.19 11.91 -0.61
CA ALA A 53 2.21 10.89 -0.22
C ALA A 53 2.65 9.50 -0.71
N VAL A 54 2.82 8.56 0.23
CA VAL A 54 3.26 7.19 -0.06
C VAL A 54 2.12 6.20 0.16
N TYR A 55 1.88 5.37 -0.84
CA TYR A 55 0.98 4.23 -0.77
C TYR A 55 1.67 2.99 -0.20
N GLU A 56 0.95 2.26 0.64
CA GLU A 56 1.34 0.94 1.16
C GLU A 56 0.17 -0.05 1.11
N SER A 57 0.45 -1.26 0.63
CA SER A 57 -0.40 -2.43 0.78
C SER A 57 0.43 -3.67 1.11
N LEU A 58 -0.24 -4.69 1.65
CA LEU A 58 0.28 -6.05 1.67
C LEU A 58 -0.25 -6.75 0.42
N ILE A 59 0.61 -7.49 -0.29
CA ILE A 59 0.23 -8.33 -1.44
C ILE A 59 0.73 -9.76 -1.22
N GLY A 60 -0.03 -10.74 -1.72
CA GLY A 60 0.34 -12.16 -1.68
C GLY A 60 -0.66 -13.05 -0.94
N PRO A 61 -0.57 -14.38 -1.13
CA PRO A 61 -1.60 -15.32 -0.71
C PRO A 61 -1.72 -15.40 0.81
N HIS A 62 -2.85 -14.94 1.34
CA HIS A 62 -3.27 -15.21 2.70
C HIS A 62 -3.58 -16.71 2.86
N ALA A 63 -2.73 -17.45 3.57
CA ALA A 63 -3.06 -18.81 3.95
C ALA A 63 -4.03 -18.80 5.14
N HIS A 64 -5.30 -19.12 4.90
CA HIS A 64 -6.15 -19.60 5.99
C HIS A 64 -5.56 -20.91 6.49
N GLY A 65 -4.97 -20.90 7.69
CA GLY A 65 -4.78 -22.13 8.44
C GLY A 65 -6.15 -22.75 8.68
N ARG A 66 -6.52 -23.79 7.92
CA ARG A 66 -7.61 -24.68 8.34
C ARG A 66 -7.14 -25.38 9.60
N ARG A 67 -7.93 -25.29 10.66
CA ARG A 67 -7.69 -25.82 12.01
C ARG A 67 -7.75 -27.37 12.08
N ASP A 68 -7.41 -28.09 11.02
CA ASP A 68 -7.49 -29.57 10.99
C ASP A 68 -6.37 -30.26 10.18
N TYR A 69 -5.20 -29.62 10.02
CA TYR A 69 -4.03 -30.30 9.43
C TYR A 69 -2.82 -30.20 10.37
N ILE A 70 -2.32 -31.35 10.80
CA ILE A 70 -1.04 -31.48 11.49
C ILE A 70 0.03 -31.09 10.47
N ASP A 71 0.77 -30.02 10.75
CA ASP A 71 1.87 -29.54 9.91
C ASP A 71 3.20 -30.01 10.52
N GLU A 72 3.62 -31.22 10.13
CA GLU A 72 5.01 -31.64 10.22
C GLU A 72 5.72 -31.27 8.90
N ALA A 73 6.45 -30.15 8.88
CA ALA A 73 7.79 -29.97 8.29
C ALA A 73 8.11 -28.51 7.91
N HIS A 74 9.18 -28.00 8.54
CA HIS A 74 10.21 -27.09 8.01
C HIS A 74 9.88 -26.03 6.94
N HIS A 75 9.98 -24.75 7.34
CA HIS A 75 10.31 -23.59 6.50
C HIS A 75 9.42 -23.30 5.27
N ALA A 76 8.21 -22.81 5.48
CA ALA A 76 7.47 -22.08 4.44
C ALA A 76 6.73 -20.88 5.05
N ASP A 77 7.52 -19.86 5.36
CA ASP A 77 7.08 -18.54 5.76
C ASP A 77 6.30 -17.92 4.58
N ARG A 78 4.97 -18.11 4.54
CA ARG A 78 4.07 -17.52 3.53
C ARG A 78 3.94 -16.02 3.79
N ARG A 79 5.04 -15.28 3.59
CA ARG A 79 5.16 -13.86 3.93
C ARG A 79 4.35 -13.01 2.96
N HIS A 80 3.46 -12.19 3.52
CA HIS A 80 2.95 -11.02 2.83
C HIS A 80 4.12 -10.18 2.29
N ILE A 81 4.09 -9.86 1.00
CA ILE A 81 5.06 -8.96 0.40
C ILE A 81 4.52 -7.55 0.57
N ARG A 82 5.26 -6.70 1.27
CA ARG A 82 4.92 -5.28 1.45
C ARG A 82 5.12 -4.55 0.12
N PHE A 83 4.05 -4.13 -0.54
CA PHE A 83 4.11 -3.30 -1.73
C PHE A 83 3.97 -1.82 -1.34
N VAL A 84 4.87 -0.99 -1.87
CA VAL A 84 4.87 0.45 -1.60
C VAL A 84 5.21 1.22 -2.85
N ASP A 85 4.59 2.38 -3.04
CA ASP A 85 4.88 3.27 -4.17
C ASP A 85 4.53 4.73 -3.81
N LEU A 86 5.12 5.71 -4.50
CA LEU A 86 4.69 7.11 -4.36
C LEU A 86 3.38 7.33 -5.13
N LEU A 87 2.46 8.09 -4.54
CA LEU A 87 1.25 8.52 -5.24
C LEU A 87 1.55 9.55 -6.32
N ASP A 88 2.55 10.42 -6.09
CA ASP A 88 3.03 11.30 -7.14
C ASP A 88 3.83 10.50 -8.17
N GLY A 89 3.43 10.69 -9.42
CA GLY A 89 4.03 10.09 -10.60
C GLY A 89 3.75 10.99 -11.80
N ASP A 90 4.51 10.79 -12.87
CA ASP A 90 4.30 11.48 -14.13
C ASP A 90 3.07 10.94 -14.90
N ARG A 91 2.84 11.49 -16.10
CA ARG A 91 1.76 11.04 -17.00
C ARG A 91 1.94 9.61 -17.55
N TYR A 92 3.10 8.99 -17.36
CA TYR A 92 3.40 7.64 -17.83
C TYR A 92 3.31 6.61 -16.70
N THR A 93 3.15 7.09 -15.48
CA THR A 93 2.94 6.28 -14.31
C THR A 93 1.57 5.63 -14.38
N ASP A 94 1.53 4.30 -14.31
CA ASP A 94 0.29 3.53 -14.28
C ASP A 94 -0.64 4.05 -13.17
N ASP A 95 -1.93 4.19 -13.45
CA ASP A 95 -2.88 4.61 -12.43
C ASP A 95 -3.22 3.47 -11.47
N VAL A 96 -2.98 2.21 -11.87
CA VAL A 96 -3.37 1.03 -11.09
C VAL A 96 -2.31 0.68 -10.05
N LEU A 97 -2.78 0.47 -8.81
CA LEU A 97 -2.01 0.02 -7.67
C LEU A 97 -2.61 -1.27 -7.11
N SER A 98 -1.78 -2.29 -6.98
CA SER A 98 -2.21 -3.58 -6.41
C SER A 98 -2.37 -3.49 -4.89
N ALA A 99 -3.41 -4.11 -4.38
CA ALA A 99 -3.67 -4.29 -2.96
C ALA A 99 -4.26 -5.66 -2.70
N HIS A 100 -4.19 -6.12 -1.45
CA HIS A 100 -4.80 -7.36 -1.03
C HIS A 100 -5.40 -7.18 0.37
N CYS A 101 -6.52 -7.83 0.62
CA CYS A 101 -7.01 -8.10 1.96
C CYS A 101 -7.52 -9.54 2.04
N GLU A 102 -8.04 -9.95 3.19
CA GLU A 102 -8.58 -11.29 3.43
C GLU A 102 -9.76 -11.65 2.51
N CYS A 103 -10.38 -10.66 1.85
CA CYS A 103 -11.42 -10.88 0.83
C CYS A 103 -10.86 -11.21 -0.56
N GLY A 104 -9.57 -10.96 -0.81
CA GLY A 104 -8.92 -11.14 -2.11
C GLY A 104 -8.13 -9.92 -2.57
N ASP A 105 -7.74 -9.98 -3.85
CA ASP A 105 -6.98 -8.92 -4.52
C ASP A 105 -7.88 -7.74 -4.89
N HIS A 106 -7.31 -6.54 -4.82
CA HIS A 106 -7.94 -5.29 -5.17
C HIS A 106 -7.02 -4.45 -6.06
N GLU A 107 -7.63 -3.73 -6.99
CA GLU A 107 -6.96 -2.70 -7.80
C GLU A 107 -7.45 -1.34 -7.36
N LEU A 108 -6.51 -0.46 -7.00
CA LEU A 108 -6.77 0.90 -6.55
C LEU A 108 -6.25 1.90 -7.57
N SER A 109 -7.01 2.97 -7.80
CA SER A 109 -6.58 4.08 -8.66
C SER A 109 -5.74 5.06 -7.84
N ARG A 110 -4.52 5.33 -8.30
CA ARG A 110 -3.62 6.35 -7.78
C ARG A 110 -4.29 7.73 -7.84
N ALA A 111 -4.94 8.08 -8.94
CA ALA A 111 -5.68 9.32 -9.10
C ALA A 111 -6.83 9.43 -8.09
N ARG A 112 -7.55 8.34 -7.81
CA ARG A 112 -8.60 8.32 -6.76
C ARG A 112 -8.00 8.55 -5.37
N LEU A 113 -6.87 7.90 -5.05
CA LEU A 113 -6.19 8.08 -3.77
C LEU A 113 -5.68 9.52 -3.60
N ARG A 114 -5.09 10.11 -4.66
CA ARG A 114 -4.66 11.52 -4.66
C ARG A 114 -5.83 12.45 -4.44
N LYS A 115 -6.94 12.26 -5.17
CA LYS A 115 -8.15 13.04 -4.97
C LYS A 115 -8.66 12.95 -3.53
N ALA A 116 -8.64 11.75 -2.93
CA ALA A 116 -9.04 11.56 -1.53
C ALA A 116 -8.11 12.32 -0.57
N VAL A 117 -6.80 12.32 -0.81
CA VAL A 117 -5.83 13.15 -0.06
C VAL A 117 -6.20 14.64 -0.21
N ASP A 118 -6.39 15.12 -1.43
CA ASP A 118 -6.69 16.54 -1.72
C ASP A 118 -8.00 16.99 -1.06
N THR A 119 -9.03 16.13 -1.06
CA THR A 119 -10.32 16.40 -0.42
C THR A 119 -10.36 16.02 1.05
N HIS A 120 -9.24 15.62 1.65
CA HIS A 120 -9.13 15.20 3.05
C HIS A 120 -10.10 14.06 3.43
N GLU A 121 -10.42 13.18 2.47
CA GLU A 121 -11.21 11.97 2.71
C GLU A 121 -10.33 10.92 3.39
N ARG A 122 -10.50 10.78 4.71
CA ARG A 122 -9.65 9.91 5.54
C ARG A 122 -9.86 8.42 5.33
N THR A 123 -10.99 8.00 4.76
CA THR A 123 -11.32 6.58 4.61
C THR A 123 -12.09 6.33 3.33
N ILE A 124 -11.57 5.40 2.52
CA ILE A 124 -12.22 4.90 1.32
C ILE A 124 -12.76 3.51 1.62
N GLN A 125 -14.05 3.31 1.34
CA GLN A 125 -14.68 1.99 1.33
C GLN A 125 -14.74 1.46 -0.10
N LEU A 126 -14.22 0.25 -0.31
CA LEU A 126 -14.43 -0.50 -1.55
C LEU A 126 -15.79 -1.19 -1.48
N GLY A 127 -16.53 -1.16 -2.59
CA GLY A 127 -17.82 -1.82 -2.73
C GLY A 127 -17.71 -3.34 -2.83
#